data_AF-A0A359M8K2-F1
#
_entry.id   AF-A0A359M8K2-F1
#
_cell.length_a   1.000
_cell.length_b   1.000
_cell.length_c   1.000
_cell.angle_alpha   90.00
_cell.angle_beta   90.00
_cell.angle_gamma   90.00
#
_symmetry.space_group_name_H-M   'P 1'
#
loop_
_entity.id
_entity.type
_entity.pdbx_description
1 polymer ?
#
loop_
_entity_poly.entity_id
_entity_poly.type
_entity_poly.pdbx_seq_one_letter_code
_entity_poly.pdbx_strand_id
1 'polypeptide(L)'
;MYDQDYVLKDADGNGMIGVSGHSMGGFSSEYAVIFDEMDFATNGFRKIAASLSVGADFRYIGVADPTTYFTTRSSGVIAAHYDQFFFDNDSPAGTGSVIYKDYVKDPVGLTFLGQVTAEAGVFYEVAGGQRVIYTPNETHPQNTWSLESGANTIEFFEEAFTYQLDLYGLGTPESHGITVGSTTQTWWLKEAFTLVALIALVMMIFPAFSLVTLLPVFNKVYNKELNGNVDVKVSPMSNEKKSLKVIVVTLATLLGFFYLTTFMDRNAVGLAKLGEALYYVMAGAVVIALAVWIAAVITKGVKGNNDEMSKVATKVTVSSSLVVLVALAFRWLIVNPQILTKNTYWSAPSFNTIVYWALCSAALILLVVFATTPMFNNGEEVKNPYGLKATPVQVGTSLLTAIALATGILLVVAIIGWVFLTDFRFYTYAIQIFNGHQFIAALRYMPIIFIYYLAAAINVYANTRTMKGWKADLFAAFLLTGPILVFLTYQYSVLRNTGVAAYPSFSLSAILCVGLIPTLAVAAIIMRRFSQKTGNIWTSVFFSTIFFTLITLANTVVYLLTIV
;
A
#
# COMPACT_ATOMS: atom_id res chain seq x y z
N MET A 1 26.28 -11.83 -16.09
CA MET A 1 27.16 -11.06 -15.18
C MET A 1 28.57 -11.62 -15.20
N TYR A 2 28.80 -12.88 -14.84
CA TYR A 2 30.15 -13.49 -14.79
C TYR A 2 31.01 -13.31 -16.06
N ASP A 3 30.43 -13.48 -17.24
CA ASP A 3 31.15 -13.39 -18.52
C ASP A 3 31.50 -11.95 -18.95
N GLN A 4 31.16 -10.94 -18.15
CA GLN A 4 31.51 -9.56 -18.48
C GLN A 4 33.00 -9.31 -18.23
N ASP A 5 33.65 -8.56 -19.14
CA ASP A 5 35.09 -8.30 -19.10
C ASP A 5 35.56 -7.55 -17.85
N TYR A 6 34.65 -6.81 -17.21
CA TYR A 6 34.93 -6.05 -15.98
C TYR A 6 34.79 -6.88 -14.70
N VAL A 7 34.42 -8.16 -14.77
CA VAL A 7 34.37 -9.04 -13.60
C VAL A 7 35.78 -9.57 -13.32
N LEU A 8 36.35 -9.14 -12.19
CA LEU A 8 37.60 -9.66 -11.65
C LEU A 8 37.46 -11.16 -11.37
N LYS A 9 38.47 -11.93 -11.80
CA LYS A 9 38.55 -13.38 -11.60
C LYS A 9 39.92 -13.74 -11.05
N ASP A 10 39.99 -14.77 -10.22
CA ASP A 10 41.26 -15.34 -9.79
C ASP A 10 41.89 -16.26 -10.86
N ALA A 11 43.01 -16.90 -10.52
CA ALA A 11 43.72 -17.80 -11.41
C ALA A 11 42.94 -19.07 -11.80
N ASP A 12 42.02 -19.51 -10.94
CA ASP A 12 41.17 -20.69 -11.16
C ASP A 12 39.85 -20.32 -11.86
N GLY A 13 39.62 -19.03 -12.12
CA GLY A 13 38.41 -18.49 -12.73
C GLY A 13 37.32 -18.14 -11.72
N ASN A 14 37.55 -18.18 -10.40
CA ASN A 14 36.53 -17.77 -9.45
C ASN A 14 36.25 -16.27 -9.57
N GLY A 15 34.97 -15.90 -9.70
CA GLY A 15 34.52 -14.52 -9.91
C GLY A 15 34.35 -13.76 -8.59
N MET A 16 34.83 -12.52 -8.55
CA MET A 16 34.63 -11.60 -7.43
C MET A 16 33.29 -10.86 -7.55
N ILE A 17 32.19 -11.62 -7.47
CA ILE A 17 30.82 -11.08 -7.52
C ILE A 17 30.17 -11.14 -6.14
N GLY A 18 29.55 -10.03 -5.75
CA GLY A 18 28.71 -9.93 -4.57
C GLY A 18 27.23 -10.01 -4.95
N VAL A 19 26.44 -10.75 -4.19
CA VAL A 19 24.97 -10.80 -4.35
C VAL A 19 24.27 -10.35 -3.07
N SER A 20 23.21 -9.57 -3.20
CA SER A 20 22.39 -9.12 -2.07
C SER A 20 20.99 -8.76 -2.53
N GLY A 21 20.05 -8.85 -1.60
CA GLY A 21 18.68 -8.42 -1.81
C GLY A 21 17.89 -8.45 -0.52
N HIS A 22 16.74 -7.78 -0.54
CA HIS A 22 15.80 -7.76 0.57
C HIS A 22 14.62 -8.69 0.36
N SER A 23 14.15 -9.36 1.42
CA SER A 23 12.94 -10.20 1.40
C SER A 23 13.05 -11.29 0.34
N MET A 24 12.17 -11.32 -0.66
CA MET A 24 12.28 -12.23 -1.81
C MET A 24 13.61 -12.08 -2.57
N GLY A 25 14.22 -10.89 -2.58
CA GLY A 25 15.56 -10.67 -3.10
C GLY A 25 16.66 -11.26 -2.22
N GLY A 26 16.48 -11.27 -0.89
CA GLY A 26 17.40 -11.93 0.05
C GLY A 26 17.35 -13.44 -0.12
N PHE A 27 16.15 -13.99 -0.17
CA PHE A 27 15.88 -15.38 -0.56
C PHE A 27 16.51 -15.75 -1.91
N SER A 28 16.37 -14.88 -2.92
CA SER A 28 16.99 -15.10 -4.23
C SER A 28 18.52 -15.06 -4.18
N SER A 29 19.10 -14.26 -3.28
CA SER A 29 20.56 -14.17 -3.08
C SER A 29 21.11 -15.45 -2.46
N GLU A 30 20.39 -16.04 -1.49
CA GLU A 30 20.74 -17.34 -0.91
C GLU A 30 20.68 -18.46 -1.97
N TYR A 31 19.60 -18.52 -2.76
CA TYR A 31 19.50 -19.48 -3.88
C TYR A 31 20.57 -19.27 -4.95
N ALA A 32 20.97 -18.02 -5.22
CA ALA A 32 22.04 -17.76 -6.18
C ALA A 32 23.36 -18.42 -5.74
N VAL A 33 23.70 -18.38 -4.45
CA VAL A 33 24.89 -19.07 -3.92
C VAL A 33 24.74 -20.58 -4.00
N ILE A 34 23.57 -21.12 -3.63
CA ILE A 34 23.31 -22.56 -3.70
C ILE A 34 23.46 -23.07 -5.13
N PHE A 35 22.86 -22.39 -6.10
CA PHE A 35 22.98 -22.79 -7.51
C PHE A 35 24.38 -22.58 -8.06
N ASP A 36 25.12 -21.57 -7.62
CA ASP A 36 26.53 -21.38 -7.97
C ASP A 36 27.40 -22.54 -7.44
N GLU A 37 27.16 -23.01 -6.21
CA GLU A 37 27.87 -24.16 -5.66
C GLU A 37 27.50 -25.49 -6.35
N MET A 38 26.25 -25.65 -6.76
CA MET A 38 25.85 -26.80 -7.57
C MET A 38 26.51 -26.77 -8.96
N ASP A 39 26.66 -25.59 -9.56
CA ASP A 39 27.33 -25.42 -10.86
C ASP A 39 28.85 -25.59 -10.76
N PHE A 40 29.46 -25.22 -9.63
CA PHE A 40 30.89 -25.45 -9.35
C PHE A 40 31.30 -26.91 -9.55
N ALA A 41 30.45 -27.87 -9.15
CA ALA A 41 30.71 -29.30 -9.35
C ALA A 41 30.82 -29.70 -10.84
N THR A 42 30.33 -28.85 -11.75
CA THR A 42 30.37 -29.08 -13.20
C THR A 42 31.45 -28.23 -13.89
N ASN A 43 31.57 -26.95 -13.52
CA ASN A 43 32.40 -25.99 -14.25
C ASN A 43 33.81 -25.79 -13.60
N GLY A 44 34.02 -26.21 -12.36
CA GLY A 44 35.27 -26.10 -11.62
C GLY A 44 35.60 -24.72 -11.01
N PHE A 45 34.72 -23.71 -11.12
CA PHE A 45 34.93 -22.36 -10.56
C PHE A 45 33.63 -21.74 -10.01
N ARG A 46 33.75 -20.94 -8.95
CA ARG A 46 32.64 -20.24 -8.30
C ARG A 46 32.46 -18.86 -8.90
N LYS A 47 31.23 -18.45 -9.21
CA LYS A 47 30.97 -17.13 -9.79
C LYS A 47 30.74 -16.07 -8.73
N ILE A 48 30.27 -16.48 -7.54
CA ILE A 48 29.90 -15.59 -6.43
C ILE A 48 30.92 -15.76 -5.30
N ALA A 49 31.50 -14.65 -4.85
CA ALA A 49 32.47 -14.62 -3.75
C ALA A 49 31.87 -14.11 -2.43
N ALA A 50 30.83 -13.28 -2.50
CA ALA A 50 30.18 -12.72 -1.32
C ALA A 50 28.65 -12.69 -1.44
N SER A 51 27.94 -12.91 -0.35
CA SER A 51 26.47 -12.81 -0.32
C SER A 51 25.93 -12.20 0.96
N LEU A 52 24.99 -11.26 0.85
CA LEU A 52 24.28 -10.68 1.99
C LEU A 52 22.77 -10.84 1.81
N SER A 53 22.15 -11.69 2.63
CA SER A 53 20.69 -11.79 2.67
C SER A 53 20.13 -10.73 3.61
N VAL A 54 19.15 -9.94 3.17
CA VAL A 54 18.51 -8.91 4.02
C VAL A 54 17.05 -9.29 4.24
N GLY A 55 16.64 -9.49 5.50
CA GLY A 55 15.26 -9.86 5.83
C GLY A 55 14.81 -11.16 5.16
N ALA A 56 15.68 -12.15 5.07
CA ALA A 56 15.37 -13.52 4.68
C ALA A 56 16.31 -14.49 5.41
N ASP A 57 15.87 -15.73 5.58
CA ASP A 57 16.66 -16.78 6.21
C ASP A 57 16.54 -18.12 5.48
N PHE A 58 17.35 -19.07 5.95
CA PHE A 58 17.47 -20.40 5.38
C PHE A 58 16.23 -21.31 5.56
N ARG A 59 15.21 -20.92 6.33
CA ARG A 59 14.07 -21.82 6.65
C ARG A 59 13.17 -22.11 5.47
N TYR A 60 13.13 -21.20 4.50
CA TYR A 60 12.29 -21.32 3.31
C TYR A 60 13.06 -21.90 2.11
N ILE A 61 14.32 -22.23 2.31
CA ILE A 61 15.17 -22.85 1.29
C ILE A 61 14.84 -24.34 1.19
N GLY A 62 14.61 -24.81 -0.04
CA GLY A 62 14.13 -26.16 -0.35
C GLY A 62 15.24 -27.20 -0.54
N VAL A 63 16.48 -26.90 -0.16
CA VAL A 63 17.60 -27.84 -0.18
C VAL A 63 17.97 -28.28 1.23
N ALA A 64 18.46 -29.50 1.39
CA ALA A 64 18.98 -29.99 2.66
C ALA A 64 20.27 -29.25 3.04
N ASP A 65 20.43 -28.95 4.33
CA ASP A 65 21.61 -28.29 4.91
C ASP A 65 22.12 -27.08 4.10
N PRO A 66 21.25 -26.07 3.85
CA PRO A 66 21.54 -24.99 2.89
C PRO A 66 22.79 -24.17 3.23
N THR A 67 23.16 -24.07 4.51
CA THR A 67 24.36 -23.34 4.96
C THR A 67 25.66 -23.96 4.48
N THR A 68 25.66 -25.25 4.12
CA THR A 68 26.86 -25.97 3.63
C THR A 68 27.29 -25.53 2.23
N TYR A 69 26.38 -24.97 1.43
CA TYR A 69 26.66 -24.53 0.05
C TYR A 69 27.49 -23.24 -0.01
N PHE A 70 27.61 -22.51 1.09
CA PHE A 70 28.29 -21.22 1.11
C PHE A 70 29.82 -21.36 1.13
N THR A 71 30.36 -22.48 1.61
CA THR A 71 31.79 -22.87 1.54
C THR A 71 32.75 -21.70 1.85
N THR A 72 33.71 -21.41 0.97
CA THR A 72 34.77 -20.41 1.16
C THR A 72 34.31 -18.96 0.94
N ARG A 73 33.05 -18.73 0.58
CA ARG A 73 32.51 -17.38 0.33
C ARG A 73 32.35 -16.60 1.63
N SER A 74 32.35 -15.28 1.58
CA SER A 74 31.97 -14.43 2.72
C SER A 74 30.47 -14.17 2.68
N SER A 75 29.75 -14.54 3.74
CA SER A 75 28.27 -14.54 3.73
C SER A 75 27.69 -13.90 4.96
N GLY A 76 26.64 -13.08 4.80
CA GLY A 76 26.00 -12.38 5.89
C GLY A 76 24.48 -12.46 5.84
N VAL A 77 23.84 -12.22 6.99
CA VAL A 77 22.39 -12.02 7.09
C VAL A 77 22.10 -10.75 7.90
N ILE A 78 21.29 -9.84 7.36
CA ILE A 78 20.66 -8.76 8.14
C ILE A 78 19.29 -9.26 8.60
N ALA A 79 19.16 -9.52 9.90
CA ALA A 79 18.03 -10.15 10.54
C ALA A 79 17.41 -9.24 11.60
N ALA A 80 16.54 -8.32 11.18
CA ALA A 80 15.96 -7.35 12.09
C ALA A 80 15.08 -7.96 13.17
N HIS A 81 15.14 -7.37 14.37
CA HIS A 81 14.46 -7.90 15.55
C HIS A 81 12.94 -7.99 15.42
N TYR A 82 12.30 -7.10 14.67
CA TYR A 82 10.86 -7.06 14.49
C TYR A 82 10.43 -7.42 13.06
N ASP A 83 11.20 -8.27 12.39
CA ASP A 83 10.87 -8.77 11.07
C ASP A 83 9.49 -9.47 11.07
N GLN A 84 8.60 -9.03 10.18
CA GLN A 84 7.23 -9.52 10.09
C GLN A 84 7.12 -10.98 9.60
N PHE A 85 8.15 -11.56 9.00
CA PHE A 85 8.08 -12.84 8.29
C PHE A 85 9.08 -13.86 8.83
N PHE A 86 10.37 -13.52 8.80
CA PHE A 86 11.49 -14.45 8.94
C PHE A 86 11.98 -14.54 10.38
N PHE A 87 12.98 -15.40 10.62
CA PHE A 87 13.74 -15.52 11.88
C PHE A 87 12.95 -16.06 13.07
N ASP A 88 11.86 -16.81 12.84
CA ASP A 88 10.99 -17.34 13.89
C ASP A 88 11.08 -18.87 13.96
N ASN A 89 11.63 -19.41 15.06
CA ASN A 89 11.63 -20.86 15.37
C ASN A 89 10.76 -21.21 16.58
N ASP A 90 10.80 -20.37 17.62
CA ASP A 90 10.40 -20.76 18.97
C ASP A 90 9.00 -20.26 19.35
N SER A 91 8.35 -19.48 18.48
CA SER A 91 6.99 -19.02 18.75
C SER A 91 6.04 -20.20 18.92
N PRO A 92 5.28 -20.26 20.03
CA PRO A 92 4.21 -21.24 20.16
C PRO A 92 3.31 -21.20 18.93
N ALA A 93 2.96 -22.38 18.41
CA ALA A 93 2.09 -22.48 17.24
C ALA A 93 0.82 -21.63 17.41
N GLY A 94 0.53 -20.77 16.44
CA GLY A 94 -0.60 -19.84 16.49
C GLY A 94 -0.30 -18.46 17.07
N THR A 95 0.92 -18.19 17.59
CA THR A 95 1.32 -16.85 18.05
C THR A 95 1.41 -15.87 16.88
N GLY A 96 1.78 -16.31 15.68
CA GLY A 96 2.01 -15.45 14.52
C GLY A 96 3.44 -14.90 14.47
N SER A 97 3.86 -14.40 13.31
CA SER A 97 5.25 -14.07 13.00
C SER A 97 5.66 -12.64 13.34
N VAL A 98 4.74 -11.72 13.66
CA VAL A 98 5.10 -10.32 13.96
C VAL A 98 5.41 -10.18 15.45
N ILE A 99 6.60 -10.65 15.83
CA ILE A 99 7.14 -10.65 17.20
C ILE A 99 8.62 -10.25 17.20
N TYR A 100 9.16 -9.99 18.39
CA TYR A 100 10.58 -9.82 18.62
C TYR A 100 11.32 -11.15 18.45
N LYS A 101 12.42 -11.12 17.70
CA LYS A 101 13.25 -12.28 17.36
C LYS A 101 14.72 -11.88 17.47
N ASP A 102 15.57 -12.85 17.77
CA ASP A 102 17.01 -12.60 17.90
C ASP A 102 17.79 -13.68 17.16
N TYR A 103 18.00 -13.46 15.85
CA TYR A 103 18.48 -14.51 14.96
C TYR A 103 19.91 -14.97 15.27
N VAL A 104 20.73 -14.13 15.90
CA VAL A 104 22.09 -14.53 16.32
C VAL A 104 22.08 -15.54 17.48
N LYS A 105 20.96 -15.66 18.19
CA LYS A 105 20.73 -16.66 19.25
C LYS A 105 19.90 -17.85 18.79
N ASP A 106 19.34 -17.76 17.59
CA ASP A 106 18.46 -18.77 17.04
C ASP A 106 19.25 -19.99 16.52
N PRO A 107 18.76 -21.24 16.67
CA PRO A 107 19.48 -22.43 16.23
C PRO A 107 19.89 -22.44 14.76
N VAL A 108 19.06 -21.89 13.86
CA VAL A 108 19.39 -21.81 12.42
C VAL A 108 20.47 -20.75 12.19
N GLY A 109 20.39 -19.61 12.89
CA GLY A 109 21.43 -18.58 12.83
C GLY A 109 22.77 -19.05 13.39
N LEU A 110 22.76 -19.74 14.53
CA LEU A 110 23.94 -20.36 15.14
C LEU A 110 24.58 -21.41 14.23
N THR A 111 23.76 -22.24 13.56
CA THR A 111 24.24 -23.21 12.55
C THR A 111 24.92 -22.50 11.38
N PHE A 112 24.35 -21.40 10.89
CA PHE A 112 24.97 -20.60 9.82
C PHE A 112 26.31 -19.99 10.23
N LEU A 113 26.42 -19.51 11.47
CA LEU A 113 27.65 -18.95 12.02
C LEU A 113 28.69 -20.01 12.43
N GLY A 114 28.33 -21.30 12.43
CA GLY A 114 29.19 -22.38 12.93
C GLY A 114 29.50 -22.25 14.42
N GLN A 115 28.61 -21.62 15.20
CA GLN A 115 28.82 -21.31 16.61
C GLN A 115 27.77 -21.98 17.51
N VAL A 116 28.12 -22.15 18.78
CA VAL A 116 27.17 -22.49 19.87
C VAL A 116 26.62 -21.25 20.58
N THR A 117 27.36 -20.14 20.50
CA THR A 117 27.00 -18.80 21.02
C THR A 117 27.63 -17.75 20.11
N ALA A 118 26.90 -16.70 19.77
CA ALA A 118 27.40 -15.66 18.88
C ALA A 118 26.91 -14.25 19.28
N GLU A 119 27.60 -13.25 18.75
CA GLU A 119 27.28 -11.83 18.90
C GLU A 119 26.98 -11.20 17.53
N ALA A 120 26.01 -10.29 17.49
CA ALA A 120 25.62 -9.62 16.25
C ALA A 120 26.75 -8.71 15.75
N GLY A 121 26.98 -8.71 14.43
CA GLY A 121 28.03 -7.92 13.76
C GLY A 121 29.43 -8.53 13.85
N VAL A 122 29.62 -9.66 14.52
CA VAL A 122 30.91 -10.35 14.59
C VAL A 122 31.06 -11.32 13.41
N PHE A 123 32.19 -11.25 12.72
CA PHE A 123 32.56 -12.17 11.66
C PHE A 123 33.21 -13.44 12.24
N TYR A 124 32.70 -14.60 11.84
CA TYR A 124 33.20 -15.91 12.23
C TYR A 124 33.75 -16.66 11.01
N GLU A 125 34.89 -17.33 11.16
CA GLU A 125 35.41 -18.21 10.12
C GLU A 125 34.64 -19.54 10.09
N VAL A 126 34.10 -19.90 8.93
CA VAL A 126 33.31 -21.13 8.73
C VAL A 126 33.64 -21.70 7.36
N ALA A 127 34.07 -22.96 7.32
CA ALA A 127 34.34 -23.70 6.08
C ALA A 127 35.29 -22.99 5.09
N GLY A 128 36.27 -22.25 5.60
CA GLY A 128 37.25 -21.49 4.80
C GLY A 128 36.72 -20.18 4.23
N GLY A 129 35.58 -19.68 4.72
CA GLY A 129 35.05 -18.35 4.44
C GLY A 129 34.63 -17.65 5.74
N GLN A 130 33.95 -16.51 5.63
CA GLN A 130 33.45 -15.75 6.79
C GLN A 130 31.92 -15.71 6.86
N ARG A 131 31.36 -15.63 8.07
CA ARG A 131 29.93 -15.58 8.36
C ARG A 131 29.61 -14.48 9.36
N VAL A 132 28.55 -13.70 9.12
CA VAL A 132 28.09 -12.66 10.06
C VAL A 132 26.57 -12.55 10.09
N ILE A 133 26.00 -12.24 11.26
CA ILE A 133 24.58 -11.88 11.39
C ILE A 133 24.51 -10.49 12.01
N TYR A 134 23.79 -9.57 11.37
CA TYR A 134 23.42 -8.27 11.93
C TYR A 134 21.98 -8.33 12.42
N THR A 135 21.65 -7.72 13.56
CA THR A 135 20.29 -7.71 14.12
C THR A 135 19.79 -6.30 14.42
N PRO A 136 19.52 -5.47 13.38
CA PRO A 136 19.11 -4.10 13.62
C PRO A 136 17.74 -4.02 14.30
N ASN A 137 17.54 -2.96 15.09
CA ASN A 137 16.31 -2.77 15.87
C ASN A 137 15.17 -2.20 15.03
N GLU A 138 14.69 -3.02 14.10
CA GLU A 138 13.87 -2.59 12.97
C GLU A 138 12.78 -3.61 12.63
N THR A 139 11.77 -3.16 11.88
CA THR A 139 10.82 -4.02 11.20
C THR A 139 11.30 -4.39 9.80
N HIS A 140 10.77 -5.47 9.22
CA HIS A 140 11.12 -5.95 7.88
C HIS A 140 11.17 -4.85 6.80
N PRO A 141 10.18 -3.95 6.64
CA PRO A 141 10.27 -2.92 5.61
C PRO A 141 11.37 -1.89 5.89
N GLN A 142 11.76 -1.67 7.15
CA GLN A 142 12.80 -0.70 7.51
C GLN A 142 14.20 -1.12 7.04
N ASN A 143 14.44 -2.43 6.89
CA ASN A 143 15.75 -2.98 6.50
C ASN A 143 16.23 -2.46 5.14
N THR A 144 15.31 -1.97 4.30
CA THR A 144 15.63 -1.47 2.94
C THR A 144 16.09 -0.02 2.89
N TRP A 145 15.88 0.76 3.96
CA TRP A 145 16.12 2.21 3.94
C TRP A 145 16.66 2.79 5.25
N SER A 146 16.84 1.97 6.29
CA SER A 146 17.44 2.46 7.53
C SER A 146 18.93 2.75 7.35
N LEU A 147 19.40 3.73 8.13
CA LEU A 147 20.82 4.07 8.18
C LEU A 147 21.66 2.90 8.72
N GLU A 148 21.13 2.14 9.69
CA GLU A 148 21.81 1.02 10.31
C GLU A 148 21.97 -0.15 9.32
N SER A 149 20.90 -0.59 8.66
CA SER A 149 20.99 -1.65 7.64
C SER A 149 21.83 -1.22 6.44
N GLY A 150 21.78 0.07 6.08
CA GLY A 150 22.66 0.65 5.04
C GLY A 150 24.13 0.61 5.43
N ALA A 151 24.48 0.97 6.66
CA ALA A 151 25.83 0.89 7.19
C ALA A 151 26.32 -0.56 7.26
N ASN A 152 25.50 -1.46 7.82
CA ASN A 152 25.80 -2.90 7.91
C ASN A 152 26.06 -3.52 6.52
N THR A 153 25.33 -3.09 5.49
CA THR A 153 25.54 -3.56 4.12
C THR A 153 26.88 -3.11 3.54
N ILE A 154 27.25 -1.84 3.77
CA ILE A 154 28.54 -1.29 3.32
C ILE A 154 29.67 -2.01 4.05
N GLU A 155 29.62 -2.04 5.38
CA GLU A 155 30.62 -2.70 6.23
C GLU A 155 30.79 -4.18 5.85
N PHE A 156 29.68 -4.89 5.61
CA PHE A 156 29.73 -6.27 5.15
C PHE A 156 30.53 -6.44 3.87
N PHE A 157 30.22 -5.66 2.82
CA PHE A 157 30.89 -5.84 1.53
C PHE A 157 32.35 -5.35 1.58
N GLU A 158 32.67 -4.33 2.36
CA GLU A 158 34.06 -3.91 2.58
C GLU A 158 34.88 -5.05 3.23
N GLU A 159 34.38 -5.63 4.32
CA GLU A 159 35.05 -6.74 5.01
C GLU A 159 35.10 -8.00 4.14
N ALA A 160 33.97 -8.37 3.53
CA ALA A 160 33.85 -9.55 2.70
C ALA A 160 34.82 -9.52 1.50
N PHE A 161 34.90 -8.42 0.77
CA PHE A 161 35.83 -8.32 -0.36
C PHE A 161 37.28 -8.14 0.08
N THR A 162 37.55 -7.53 1.23
CA THR A 162 38.91 -7.52 1.80
C THR A 162 39.38 -8.96 2.05
N TYR A 163 38.55 -9.78 2.70
CA TYR A 163 38.86 -11.18 2.96
C TYR A 163 38.98 -12.01 1.67
N GLN A 164 38.02 -11.90 0.75
CA GLN A 164 38.02 -12.70 -0.49
C GLN A 164 39.21 -12.34 -1.40
N LEU A 165 39.58 -11.05 -1.50
CA LEU A 165 40.74 -10.66 -2.31
C LEU A 165 42.05 -11.15 -1.69
N ASP A 166 42.19 -11.10 -0.36
CA ASP A 166 43.36 -11.64 0.35
C ASP A 166 43.47 -13.16 0.17
N LEU A 167 42.35 -13.88 0.34
CA LEU A 167 42.29 -15.34 0.19
C LEU A 167 42.82 -15.83 -1.17
N TYR A 168 42.62 -15.04 -2.23
CA TYR A 168 43.04 -15.38 -3.59
C TYR A 168 44.24 -14.54 -4.09
N GLY A 169 44.88 -13.74 -3.24
CA GLY A 169 46.06 -12.94 -3.58
C GLY A 169 45.80 -11.87 -4.65
N LEU A 170 44.59 -11.30 -4.69
CA LEU A 170 44.13 -10.33 -5.69
C LEU A 170 44.31 -8.85 -5.27
N GLY A 171 45.07 -8.60 -4.21
CA GLY A 171 45.32 -7.26 -3.68
C GLY A 171 44.25 -6.83 -2.68
N THR A 172 44.02 -5.52 -2.58
CA THR A 172 43.03 -4.92 -1.67
C THR A 172 41.93 -4.20 -2.45
N PRO A 173 40.77 -3.88 -1.86
CA PRO A 173 39.75 -3.07 -2.53
C PRO A 173 40.31 -1.76 -3.12
N GLU A 174 41.22 -1.08 -2.41
CA GLU A 174 41.86 0.17 -2.86
C GLU A 174 42.72 -0.02 -4.10
N SER A 175 43.34 -1.19 -4.27
CA SER A 175 44.10 -1.52 -5.49
C SER A 175 43.21 -1.56 -6.74
N HIS A 176 41.89 -1.73 -6.55
CA HIS A 176 40.86 -1.70 -7.59
C HIS A 176 40.07 -0.38 -7.62
N GLY A 177 40.55 0.67 -6.93
CA GLY A 177 39.93 1.99 -6.91
C GLY A 177 38.70 2.12 -6.01
N ILE A 178 38.46 1.17 -5.10
CA ILE A 178 37.37 1.22 -4.13
C ILE A 178 37.87 1.90 -2.85
N THR A 179 37.16 2.93 -2.39
CA THR A 179 37.44 3.57 -1.10
C THR A 179 36.64 2.87 -0.01
N VAL A 180 37.30 2.39 1.03
CA VAL A 180 36.69 1.69 2.18
C VAL A 180 36.77 2.53 3.47
N GLY A 181 36.11 2.08 4.54
CA GLY A 181 36.19 2.68 5.87
C GLY A 181 35.29 3.90 6.06
N SER A 182 34.29 4.10 5.19
CA SER A 182 33.34 5.20 5.31
C SER A 182 31.89 4.77 5.07
N THR A 183 31.11 4.73 6.14
CA THR A 183 29.65 4.55 6.08
C THR A 183 28.88 5.84 5.79
N THR A 184 29.57 6.94 5.43
CA THR A 184 28.92 8.20 5.04
C THR A 184 28.13 8.08 3.73
N GLN A 185 28.28 6.99 2.99
CA GLN A 185 27.53 6.67 1.77
C GLN A 185 26.12 6.08 2.03
N THR A 186 25.57 6.21 3.24
CA THR A 186 24.27 5.64 3.67
C THR A 186 23.00 6.24 3.01
N TRP A 187 23.07 6.65 1.74
CA TRP A 187 21.96 7.01 0.82
C TRP A 187 20.87 7.98 1.29
N TRP A 188 20.95 8.54 2.50
CA TRP A 188 19.88 9.35 3.08
C TRP A 188 19.65 10.67 2.34
N LEU A 189 20.72 11.26 1.76
CA LEU A 189 20.60 12.44 0.90
C LEU A 189 19.79 12.11 -0.35
N LYS A 190 20.03 10.95 -0.97
CA LYS A 190 19.24 10.49 -2.12
C LYS A 190 17.77 10.36 -1.71
N GLU A 191 17.47 9.67 -0.60
CA GLU A 191 16.10 9.52 -0.09
C GLU A 191 15.42 10.87 0.19
N ALA A 192 16.15 11.84 0.76
CA ALA A 192 15.63 13.18 1.00
C ALA A 192 15.30 13.91 -0.31
N PHE A 193 16.17 13.84 -1.31
CA PHE A 193 15.93 14.49 -2.61
C PHE A 193 14.85 13.79 -3.43
N THR A 194 14.76 12.45 -3.39
CA THR A 194 13.67 11.72 -4.05
C THR A 194 12.33 11.97 -3.38
N LEU A 195 12.30 12.18 -2.05
CA LEU A 195 11.10 12.65 -1.33
C LEU A 195 10.68 14.04 -1.80
N VAL A 196 11.62 14.98 -1.91
CA VAL A 196 11.33 16.34 -2.41
C VAL A 196 10.76 16.26 -3.83
N ALA A 197 11.37 15.45 -4.70
CA ALA A 197 10.89 15.22 -6.04
C ALA A 197 9.48 14.61 -6.04
N LEU A 198 9.22 13.62 -5.18
CA LEU A 198 7.92 12.97 -5.03
C LEU A 198 6.83 13.97 -4.59
N ILE A 199 7.13 14.82 -3.61
CA ILE A 199 6.23 15.90 -3.19
C ILE A 199 5.95 16.85 -4.36
N ALA A 200 6.98 17.25 -5.09
CA ALA A 200 6.83 18.13 -6.26
C ALA A 200 5.96 17.50 -7.36
N LEU A 201 6.15 16.19 -7.65
CA LEU A 201 5.33 15.45 -8.60
C LEU A 201 3.85 15.42 -8.19
N VAL A 202 3.57 15.13 -6.92
CA VAL A 202 2.19 15.15 -6.39
C VAL A 202 1.59 16.55 -6.46
N MET A 203 2.35 17.59 -6.10
CA MET A 203 1.90 18.98 -6.17
C MET A 203 1.62 19.43 -7.61
N MET A 204 2.37 18.93 -8.60
CA MET A 204 2.21 19.24 -10.02
C MET A 204 0.86 18.77 -10.59
N ILE A 205 0.21 17.77 -10.01
CA ILE A 205 -1.10 17.25 -10.46
C ILE A 205 -2.16 18.38 -10.53
N PHE A 206 -2.15 19.32 -9.58
CA PHE A 206 -3.16 20.39 -9.50
C PHE A 206 -3.00 21.50 -10.55
N PRO A 207 -1.81 22.11 -10.76
CA PRO A 207 -1.60 23.03 -11.86
C PRO A 207 -1.69 22.32 -13.21
N ALA A 208 -1.23 21.08 -13.35
CA ALA A 208 -1.39 20.31 -14.60
C ALA A 208 -2.86 20.08 -14.95
N PHE A 209 -3.70 19.71 -13.98
CA PHE A 209 -5.15 19.66 -14.18
C PHE A 209 -5.71 21.00 -14.66
N SER A 210 -5.30 22.10 -14.01
CA SER A 210 -5.76 23.44 -14.37
C SER A 210 -5.29 23.88 -15.77
N LEU A 211 -4.11 23.43 -16.22
CA LEU A 211 -3.58 23.69 -17.56
C LEU A 211 -4.31 22.89 -18.62
N VAL A 212 -4.50 21.59 -18.41
CA VAL A 212 -5.21 20.70 -19.34
C VAL A 212 -6.63 21.20 -19.58
N THR A 213 -7.32 21.65 -18.53
CA THR A 213 -8.71 22.14 -18.63
C THR A 213 -8.86 23.52 -19.28
N LEU A 214 -7.78 24.19 -19.67
CA LEU A 214 -7.87 25.39 -20.53
C LEU A 214 -8.25 25.03 -21.97
N LEU A 215 -7.96 23.81 -22.42
CA LEU A 215 -8.23 23.41 -23.79
C LEU A 215 -9.75 23.20 -24.03
N PRO A 216 -10.28 23.51 -25.23
CA PRO A 216 -11.72 23.50 -25.50
C PRO A 216 -12.44 22.17 -25.27
N VAL A 217 -11.74 21.04 -25.42
CA VAL A 217 -12.32 19.72 -25.19
C VAL A 217 -12.46 19.44 -23.69
N PHE A 218 -11.44 19.79 -22.91
CA PHE A 218 -11.35 19.47 -21.48
C PHE A 218 -12.07 20.50 -20.59
N ASN A 219 -12.26 21.75 -21.04
CA ASN A 219 -12.99 22.75 -20.24
C ASN A 219 -14.47 22.37 -19.97
N LYS A 220 -15.01 21.39 -20.72
CA LYS A 220 -16.36 20.85 -20.55
C LYS A 220 -16.53 20.01 -19.28
N VAL A 221 -15.46 19.74 -18.52
CA VAL A 221 -15.55 19.17 -17.16
C VAL A 221 -16.23 20.13 -16.19
N TYR A 222 -16.12 21.44 -16.42
CA TYR A 222 -16.77 22.46 -15.63
C TYR A 222 -18.25 22.50 -15.94
N ASN A 223 -19.06 22.55 -14.88
CA ASN A 223 -20.49 22.68 -15.05
C ASN A 223 -20.87 24.14 -15.29
N LYS A 224 -21.31 24.49 -16.51
CA LYS A 224 -21.76 25.87 -16.82
C LYS A 224 -23.09 26.27 -16.16
N GLU A 225 -23.92 25.31 -15.74
CA GLU A 225 -25.16 25.55 -14.97
C GLU A 225 -24.91 25.60 -13.44
N LEU A 226 -23.78 25.08 -12.98
CA LEU A 226 -23.26 25.28 -11.61
C LEU A 226 -22.11 26.30 -11.59
N ASN A 227 -21.96 27.11 -12.65
CA ASN A 227 -20.89 28.09 -12.79
C ASN A 227 -20.93 29.09 -11.64
N GLY A 228 -19.83 29.21 -10.92
CA GLY A 228 -19.63 30.23 -9.91
C GLY A 228 -20.14 29.77 -8.56
N ASN A 229 -19.19 29.39 -7.70
CA ASN A 229 -19.37 29.06 -6.30
C ASN A 229 -19.89 27.63 -6.02
N VAL A 230 -18.92 26.74 -5.73
CA VAL A 230 -19.10 25.72 -4.69
C VAL A 230 -19.21 26.36 -3.29
N ASP A 231 -19.52 27.66 -3.17
CA ASP A 231 -20.35 28.12 -2.06
C ASP A 231 -21.78 27.65 -2.33
N VAL A 232 -21.97 26.34 -2.16
CA VAL A 232 -23.28 25.84 -1.77
C VAL A 232 -23.64 26.71 -0.56
N LYS A 233 -24.70 27.53 -0.67
CA LYS A 233 -25.27 28.28 0.46
C LYS A 233 -25.77 27.25 1.47
N VAL A 234 -24.85 26.66 2.21
CA VAL A 234 -25.10 25.78 3.32
C VAL A 234 -24.93 26.64 4.54
N SER A 235 -26.01 26.81 5.28
CA SER A 235 -25.96 27.47 6.58
C SER A 235 -24.86 26.79 7.43
N PRO A 236 -24.08 27.54 8.21
CA PRO A 236 -23.10 26.95 9.11
C PRO A 236 -23.76 25.84 9.94
N MET A 237 -23.14 24.65 9.93
CA MET A 237 -23.66 23.49 10.65
C MET A 237 -23.84 23.83 12.14
N SER A 238 -25.00 23.49 12.71
CA SER A 238 -25.26 23.67 14.15
C SER A 238 -24.25 22.89 14.99
N ASN A 239 -24.07 23.27 16.26
CA ASN A 239 -23.10 22.61 17.13
C ASN A 239 -23.48 21.14 17.36
N GLU A 240 -24.77 20.81 17.45
CA GLU A 240 -25.28 19.45 17.59
C GLU A 240 -24.93 18.61 16.36
N LYS A 241 -25.18 19.14 15.15
CA LYS A 241 -24.81 18.45 13.90
C LYS A 241 -23.29 18.27 13.79
N LYS A 242 -22.47 19.22 14.25
CA LYS A 242 -21.00 19.09 14.29
C LYS A 242 -20.57 17.97 15.23
N SER A 243 -21.09 17.93 16.46
CA SER A 243 -20.80 16.87 17.42
C SER A 243 -21.21 15.50 16.90
N LEU A 244 -22.40 15.40 16.31
CA LEU A 244 -22.87 14.17 15.69
C LEU A 244 -21.96 13.72 14.53
N LYS A 245 -21.48 14.66 13.70
CA LYS A 245 -20.54 14.36 12.62
C LYS A 245 -19.23 13.80 13.14
N VAL A 246 -18.69 14.35 14.23
CA VAL A 246 -17.50 13.81 14.89
C VAL A 246 -17.75 12.38 15.36
N ILE A 247 -18.86 12.13 16.06
CA ILE A 247 -19.22 10.79 16.53
C ILE A 247 -19.33 9.80 15.36
N VAL A 248 -20.04 10.16 14.29
CA VAL A 248 -20.21 9.31 13.10
C VAL A 248 -18.87 8.99 12.45
N VAL A 249 -17.99 9.99 12.27
CA VAL A 249 -16.67 9.79 11.68
C VAL A 249 -15.79 8.91 12.57
N THR A 250 -15.82 9.11 13.89
CA THR A 250 -15.08 8.28 14.84
C THR A 250 -15.57 6.84 14.80
N LEU A 251 -16.89 6.61 14.88
CA LEU A 251 -17.46 5.26 14.81
C LEU A 251 -17.16 4.58 13.47
N ALA A 252 -17.26 5.29 12.35
CA ALA A 252 -16.90 4.76 11.04
C ALA A 252 -15.40 4.42 10.94
N THR A 253 -14.54 5.24 11.55
CA THR A 253 -13.09 4.98 11.63
C THR A 253 -12.80 3.71 12.43
N LEU A 254 -13.42 3.57 13.61
CA LEU A 254 -13.28 2.38 14.46
C LEU A 254 -13.86 1.13 13.79
N LEU A 255 -14.96 1.26 13.06
CA LEU A 255 -15.55 0.16 12.29
C LEU A 255 -14.61 -0.29 11.16
N GLY A 256 -14.03 0.65 10.43
CA GLY A 256 -13.02 0.36 9.40
C GLY A 256 -11.77 -0.30 9.98
N PHE A 257 -11.31 0.15 11.15
CA PHE A 257 -10.20 -0.46 11.88
C PHE A 257 -10.53 -1.89 12.30
N PHE A 258 -11.70 -2.10 12.92
CA PHE A 258 -12.16 -3.40 13.40
C PHE A 258 -12.21 -4.46 12.29
N TYR A 259 -12.67 -4.08 11.10
CA TYR A 259 -12.76 -5.00 9.96
C TYR A 259 -11.51 -5.04 9.06
N LEU A 260 -10.49 -4.21 9.31
CA LEU A 260 -9.31 -4.10 8.44
C LEU A 260 -8.65 -5.46 8.19
N THR A 261 -8.33 -6.19 9.27
CA THR A 261 -7.69 -7.51 9.18
C THR A 261 -8.62 -8.55 8.58
N THR A 262 -9.91 -8.50 8.94
CA THR A 262 -10.94 -9.38 8.40
C THR A 262 -11.04 -9.26 6.87
N PHE A 263 -10.96 -8.05 6.34
CA PHE A 263 -11.06 -7.82 4.90
C PHE A 263 -9.78 -8.15 4.16
N MET A 264 -8.62 -7.67 4.63
CA MET A 264 -7.35 -7.94 3.96
C MET A 264 -7.06 -9.45 3.88
N ASP A 265 -7.26 -10.19 4.97
CA ASP A 265 -6.98 -11.64 5.01
C ASP A 265 -8.18 -12.51 4.64
N ARG A 266 -9.33 -11.89 4.32
CA ARG A 266 -10.57 -12.59 3.98
C ARG A 266 -10.99 -13.58 5.08
N ASN A 267 -10.86 -13.17 6.34
CA ASN A 267 -11.11 -14.02 7.50
C ASN A 267 -12.55 -14.57 7.47
N ALA A 268 -12.70 -15.88 7.24
CA ALA A 268 -14.00 -16.50 7.02
C ALA A 268 -14.99 -16.29 8.19
N VAL A 269 -14.52 -16.38 9.43
CA VAL A 269 -15.35 -16.21 10.63
C VAL A 269 -15.83 -14.76 10.75
N GLY A 270 -14.93 -13.79 10.58
CA GLY A 270 -15.28 -12.37 10.61
C GLY A 270 -16.25 -11.98 9.50
N LEU A 271 -16.03 -12.48 8.28
CA LEU A 271 -16.91 -12.23 7.13
C LEU A 271 -18.30 -12.87 7.32
N ALA A 272 -18.39 -14.07 7.90
CA ALA A 272 -19.67 -14.73 8.18
C ALA A 272 -20.50 -13.91 9.18
N LYS A 273 -19.90 -13.49 10.29
CA LYS A 273 -20.57 -12.64 11.30
C LYS A 273 -21.02 -11.30 10.72
N LEU A 274 -20.21 -10.68 9.87
CA LEU A 274 -20.63 -9.46 9.16
C LEU A 274 -21.79 -9.74 8.20
N GLY A 275 -21.79 -10.88 7.51
CA GLY A 275 -22.88 -11.31 6.64
C GLY A 275 -24.22 -11.50 7.35
N GLU A 276 -24.19 -11.95 8.60
CA GLU A 276 -25.36 -11.98 9.48
C GLU A 276 -25.79 -10.57 9.89
N ALA A 277 -24.83 -9.73 10.30
CA ALA A 277 -25.08 -8.35 10.70
C ALA A 277 -25.77 -7.52 9.60
N LEU A 278 -25.45 -7.77 8.32
CA LEU A 278 -26.06 -7.09 7.18
C LEU A 278 -27.56 -7.33 7.05
N TYR A 279 -28.11 -8.46 7.55
CA TYR A 279 -29.56 -8.65 7.59
C TYR A 279 -30.24 -7.62 8.51
N TYR A 280 -29.65 -7.35 9.66
CA TYR A 280 -30.16 -6.33 10.59
C TYR A 280 -30.03 -4.92 10.01
N VAL A 281 -28.96 -4.63 9.27
CA VAL A 281 -28.81 -3.34 8.56
C VAL A 281 -29.93 -3.16 7.53
N MET A 282 -30.22 -4.18 6.73
CA MET A 282 -31.31 -4.13 5.75
C MET A 282 -32.69 -3.99 6.42
N ALA A 283 -32.97 -4.80 7.43
CA ALA A 283 -34.22 -4.74 8.17
C ALA A 283 -34.41 -3.38 8.86
N GLY A 284 -33.36 -2.85 9.49
CA GLY A 284 -33.36 -1.55 10.13
C GLY A 284 -33.64 -0.41 9.14
N ALA A 285 -33.04 -0.43 7.96
CA ALA A 285 -33.29 0.56 6.91
C ALA A 285 -34.76 0.57 6.46
N VAL A 286 -35.38 -0.61 6.32
CA VAL A 286 -36.80 -0.76 5.99
C VAL A 286 -37.69 -0.25 7.12
N VAL A 287 -37.40 -0.62 8.36
CA VAL A 287 -38.16 -0.15 9.54
C VAL A 287 -38.11 1.36 9.67
N ILE A 288 -36.95 1.99 9.47
CA ILE A 288 -36.80 3.45 9.51
C ILE A 288 -37.65 4.12 8.41
N ALA A 289 -37.62 3.59 7.18
CA ALA A 289 -38.43 4.14 6.10
C ALA A 289 -39.93 4.06 6.42
N LEU A 290 -40.40 2.91 6.92
CA LEU A 290 -41.80 2.72 7.33
C LEU A 290 -42.19 3.65 8.48
N ALA A 291 -41.36 3.79 9.50
CA ALA A 291 -41.61 4.65 10.65
C ALA A 291 -41.77 6.12 10.24
N VAL A 292 -40.94 6.63 9.33
CA VAL A 292 -41.04 8.02 8.84
C VAL A 292 -42.29 8.22 8.00
N TRP A 293 -42.72 7.22 7.21
CA TRP A 293 -44.00 7.27 6.50
C TRP A 293 -45.21 7.27 7.44
N ILE A 294 -45.19 6.45 8.49
CA ILE A 294 -46.24 6.47 9.53
C ILE A 294 -46.31 7.85 10.19
N ALA A 295 -45.16 8.43 10.55
CA ALA A 295 -45.10 9.78 11.09
C ALA A 295 -45.64 10.84 10.12
N ALA A 296 -45.37 10.70 8.81
CA ALA A 296 -45.91 11.59 7.78
C ALA A 296 -47.44 11.52 7.70
N VAL A 297 -48.03 10.32 7.71
CA VAL A 297 -49.47 10.10 7.67
C VAL A 297 -50.15 10.68 8.93
N ILE A 298 -49.61 10.40 10.12
CA ILE A 298 -50.14 10.93 11.38
C ILE A 298 -50.09 12.47 11.38
N THR A 299 -48.95 13.04 10.99
CA THR A 299 -48.78 14.50 10.96
C THR A 299 -49.75 15.17 9.99
N LYS A 300 -50.00 14.54 8.83
CA LYS A 300 -51.00 15.00 7.85
C LYS A 300 -52.43 14.95 8.41
N GLY A 301 -52.76 13.90 9.17
CA GLY A 301 -54.06 13.77 9.83
C GLY A 301 -54.30 14.77 10.96
N VAL A 302 -53.25 15.17 11.69
CA VAL A 302 -53.34 16.09 12.85
C VAL A 302 -53.21 17.57 12.47
N LYS A 303 -52.28 17.90 11.56
CA LYS A 303 -51.91 19.30 11.25
C LYS A 303 -52.44 19.81 9.90
N GLY A 304 -53.26 19.03 9.19
CA GLY A 304 -53.65 19.32 7.81
C GLY A 304 -52.49 19.08 6.83
N ASN A 305 -52.68 19.48 5.56
CA ASN A 305 -51.79 19.11 4.44
C ASN A 305 -50.36 19.65 4.63
N ASN A 306 -49.48 18.85 5.26
CA ASN A 306 -48.09 19.21 5.51
C ASN A 306 -47.15 18.47 4.56
N ASP A 307 -46.86 19.08 3.41
CA ASP A 307 -46.02 18.51 2.35
C ASP A 307 -44.56 18.32 2.77
N GLU A 308 -44.10 18.95 3.85
CA GLU A 308 -42.72 18.84 4.32
C GLU A 308 -42.38 17.44 4.82
N MET A 309 -43.25 16.83 5.64
CA MET A 309 -42.97 15.51 6.21
C MET A 309 -42.99 14.42 5.13
N SER A 310 -43.83 14.57 4.11
CA SER A 310 -43.85 13.70 2.92
C SER A 310 -42.55 13.80 2.10
N LYS A 311 -41.98 15.01 1.97
CA LYS A 311 -40.66 15.21 1.32
C LYS A 311 -39.54 14.54 2.12
N VAL A 312 -39.57 14.64 3.45
CA VAL A 312 -38.62 13.94 4.34
C VAL A 312 -38.76 12.43 4.19
N ALA A 313 -39.97 11.89 4.25
CA ALA A 313 -40.23 10.47 4.07
C ALA A 313 -39.72 9.95 2.72
N THR A 314 -39.90 10.73 1.64
CA THR A 314 -39.36 10.39 0.32
C THR A 314 -37.83 10.33 0.31
N LYS A 315 -37.15 11.34 0.87
CA LYS A 315 -35.67 11.36 0.96
C LYS A 315 -35.13 10.20 1.80
N VAL A 316 -35.77 9.91 2.94
CA VAL A 316 -35.40 8.78 3.80
C VAL A 316 -35.61 7.46 3.06
N THR A 317 -36.73 7.29 2.35
CA THR A 317 -37.02 6.08 1.57
C THR A 317 -35.93 5.81 0.53
N VAL A 318 -35.57 6.81 -0.28
CA VAL A 318 -34.49 6.67 -1.27
C VAL A 318 -33.18 6.25 -0.61
N SER A 319 -32.86 6.85 0.54
CA SER A 319 -31.62 6.56 1.26
C SER A 319 -31.63 5.16 1.87
N SER A 320 -32.74 4.74 2.47
CA SER A 320 -32.95 3.37 2.96
C SER A 320 -32.87 2.36 1.82
N SER A 321 -33.44 2.63 0.65
CA SER A 321 -33.34 1.76 -0.52
C SER A 321 -31.88 1.62 -1.00
N LEU A 322 -31.12 2.72 -1.04
CA LEU A 322 -29.69 2.66 -1.36
C LEU A 322 -28.91 1.84 -0.33
N VAL A 323 -29.19 2.02 0.97
CA VAL A 323 -28.58 1.22 2.04
C VAL A 323 -28.88 -0.27 1.87
N VAL A 324 -30.13 -0.65 1.57
CA VAL A 324 -30.51 -2.05 1.31
C VAL A 324 -29.77 -2.61 0.10
N LEU A 325 -29.72 -1.87 -1.03
CA LEU A 325 -29.01 -2.32 -2.24
C LEU A 325 -27.51 -2.50 -1.99
N VAL A 326 -26.87 -1.56 -1.30
CA VAL A 326 -25.45 -1.68 -0.93
C VAL A 326 -25.23 -2.84 0.03
N ALA A 327 -26.10 -3.03 1.03
CA ALA A 327 -25.98 -4.14 1.98
C ALA A 327 -26.15 -5.50 1.29
N LEU A 328 -27.05 -5.62 0.31
CA LEU A 328 -27.20 -6.82 -0.51
C LEU A 328 -25.94 -7.12 -1.33
N ALA A 329 -25.42 -6.10 -2.04
CA ALA A 329 -24.19 -6.24 -2.83
C ALA A 329 -22.98 -6.57 -1.94
N PHE A 330 -22.88 -5.95 -0.77
CA PHE A 330 -21.82 -6.20 0.19
C PHE A 330 -21.90 -7.62 0.75
N ARG A 331 -23.11 -8.07 1.09
CA ARG A 331 -23.32 -9.44 1.54
C ARG A 331 -22.90 -10.43 0.46
N TRP A 332 -23.30 -10.20 -0.80
CA TRP A 332 -22.86 -11.03 -1.92
C TRP A 332 -21.33 -11.07 -2.04
N LEU A 333 -20.65 -9.94 -1.92
CA LEU A 333 -19.19 -9.87 -1.96
C LEU A 333 -18.53 -10.75 -0.88
N ILE A 334 -18.96 -10.62 0.38
CA ILE A 334 -18.30 -11.30 1.52
C ILE A 334 -18.64 -12.78 1.64
N VAL A 335 -19.76 -13.24 1.06
CA VAL A 335 -20.05 -14.69 0.94
C VAL A 335 -19.38 -15.33 -0.28
N ASN A 336 -18.76 -14.53 -1.15
CA ASN A 336 -17.95 -14.98 -2.27
C ASN A 336 -16.47 -14.54 -2.11
N PRO A 337 -15.79 -14.92 -1.02
CA PRO A 337 -14.42 -14.45 -0.74
C PRO A 337 -13.38 -14.96 -1.76
N GLN A 338 -13.76 -15.91 -2.63
CA GLN A 338 -12.92 -16.46 -3.69
C GLN A 338 -12.84 -15.56 -4.94
N ILE A 339 -13.54 -14.42 -4.97
CA ILE A 339 -13.30 -13.46 -6.05
C ILE A 339 -11.83 -12.99 -6.03
N LEU A 340 -11.27 -12.61 -7.17
CA LEU A 340 -9.90 -12.11 -7.23
C LEU A 340 -8.80 -13.11 -6.81
N THR A 341 -9.05 -14.43 -6.78
CA THR A 341 -8.03 -15.46 -6.43
C THR A 341 -7.44 -16.17 -7.64
N LYS A 342 -8.07 -16.06 -8.82
CA LYS A 342 -7.57 -16.68 -10.05
C LYS A 342 -6.32 -15.96 -10.55
N ASN A 343 -5.14 -16.40 -10.11
CA ASN A 343 -3.83 -15.79 -10.39
C ASN A 343 -3.51 -15.62 -11.89
N THR A 344 -4.14 -16.38 -12.78
CA THR A 344 -3.95 -16.23 -14.24
C THR A 344 -4.64 -15.00 -14.83
N TYR A 345 -5.71 -14.52 -14.17
CA TYR A 345 -6.40 -13.30 -14.57
C TYR A 345 -6.03 -12.14 -13.65
N TRP A 346 -6.06 -12.40 -12.34
CA TRP A 346 -5.71 -11.51 -11.24
C TRP A 346 -4.25 -11.74 -10.85
N SER A 347 -3.36 -11.34 -11.75
CA SER A 347 -1.94 -11.70 -11.73
C SER A 347 -1.08 -11.00 -10.70
N ALA A 348 -1.64 -10.10 -9.88
CA ALA A 348 -0.91 -9.41 -8.82
C ALA A 348 -1.46 -9.81 -7.43
N PRO A 349 -0.97 -10.90 -6.80
CA PRO A 349 -1.52 -11.42 -5.54
C PRO A 349 -1.61 -10.40 -4.40
N SER A 350 -0.55 -9.63 -4.15
CA SER A 350 -0.56 -8.59 -3.11
C SER A 350 -1.58 -7.50 -3.40
N PHE A 351 -1.79 -7.16 -4.69
CA PHE A 351 -2.82 -6.21 -5.07
C PHE A 351 -4.23 -6.79 -4.98
N ASN A 352 -4.41 -8.11 -5.15
CA ASN A 352 -5.70 -8.78 -4.95
C ASN A 352 -6.20 -8.63 -3.51
N THR A 353 -5.30 -8.69 -2.54
CA THR A 353 -5.58 -8.41 -1.13
C THR A 353 -6.08 -6.98 -0.93
N ILE A 354 -5.36 -6.00 -1.50
CA ILE A 354 -5.74 -4.58 -1.44
C ILE A 354 -7.09 -4.34 -2.12
N VAL A 355 -7.32 -4.91 -3.31
CA VAL A 355 -8.55 -4.70 -4.09
C VAL A 355 -9.76 -5.29 -3.37
N TYR A 356 -9.63 -6.48 -2.77
CA TYR A 356 -10.72 -7.07 -1.97
C TYR A 356 -11.04 -6.20 -0.75
N TRP A 357 -10.02 -5.76 -0.01
CA TRP A 357 -10.20 -4.79 1.09
C TRP A 357 -10.86 -3.49 0.62
N ALA A 358 -10.46 -2.97 -0.53
CA ALA A 358 -10.99 -1.75 -1.11
C ALA A 358 -12.49 -1.91 -1.45
N LEU A 359 -12.92 -3.06 -1.98
CA LEU A 359 -14.33 -3.33 -2.26
C LEU A 359 -15.18 -3.41 -0.99
N CYS A 360 -14.71 -4.12 0.04
CA CYS A 360 -15.40 -4.17 1.34
C CYS A 360 -15.47 -2.78 1.99
N SER A 361 -14.38 -2.01 1.91
CA SER A 361 -14.32 -0.63 2.40
C SER A 361 -15.26 0.28 1.63
N ALA A 362 -15.36 0.13 0.31
CA ALA A 362 -16.29 0.89 -0.53
C ALA A 362 -17.74 0.66 -0.08
N ALA A 363 -18.11 -0.59 0.21
CA ALA A 363 -19.43 -0.92 0.72
C ALA A 363 -19.71 -0.30 2.09
N LEU A 364 -18.77 -0.41 3.06
CA LEU A 364 -18.91 0.25 4.35
C LEU A 364 -19.05 1.78 4.22
N ILE A 365 -18.22 2.39 3.38
CA ILE A 365 -18.28 3.82 3.09
C ILE A 365 -19.68 4.20 2.58
N LEU A 366 -20.20 3.48 1.58
CA LEU A 366 -21.51 3.79 0.99
C LEU A 366 -22.65 3.56 1.99
N LEU A 367 -22.60 2.52 2.82
CA LEU A 367 -23.59 2.30 3.88
C LEU A 367 -23.65 3.51 4.83
N VAL A 368 -22.49 3.96 5.33
CA VAL A 368 -22.41 5.09 6.26
C VAL A 368 -22.85 6.39 5.58
N VAL A 369 -22.35 6.67 4.37
CA VAL A 369 -22.62 7.94 3.68
C VAL A 369 -24.10 8.05 3.27
N PHE A 370 -24.71 6.98 2.75
CA PHE A 370 -26.12 7.01 2.38
C PHE A 370 -27.05 7.05 3.60
N ALA A 371 -26.68 6.41 4.72
CA ALA A 371 -27.45 6.52 5.95
C ALA A 371 -27.40 7.93 6.57
N THR A 372 -26.26 8.62 6.47
CA THR A 372 -26.01 9.84 7.26
C THR A 372 -26.16 11.15 6.48
N THR A 373 -25.92 11.16 5.17
CA THR A 373 -26.01 12.39 4.35
C THR A 373 -27.39 13.06 4.40
N PRO A 374 -28.53 12.33 4.32
CA PRO A 374 -29.85 12.96 4.41
C PRO A 374 -30.08 13.67 5.75
N MET A 375 -29.58 13.09 6.84
CA MET A 375 -29.66 13.64 8.19
C MET A 375 -28.85 14.94 8.31
N PHE A 376 -27.62 14.97 7.78
CA PHE A 376 -26.80 16.18 7.81
C PHE A 376 -27.35 17.29 6.92
N ASN A 377 -27.96 16.93 5.78
CA ASN A 377 -28.60 17.87 4.85
C ASN A 377 -30.06 18.18 5.23
N ASN A 378 -30.56 17.72 6.38
CA ASN A 378 -31.94 17.99 6.76
C ASN A 378 -32.15 19.49 6.97
N GLY A 379 -33.23 20.02 6.37
CA GLY A 379 -33.52 21.46 6.31
C GLY A 379 -32.74 22.24 5.24
N GLU A 380 -31.94 21.56 4.39
CA GLU A 380 -31.12 22.20 3.37
C GLU A 380 -31.48 21.71 1.96
N GLU A 381 -31.44 22.61 0.98
CA GLU A 381 -31.61 22.28 -0.44
C GLU A 381 -30.27 21.99 -1.11
N VAL A 382 -29.79 20.77 -0.96
CA VAL A 382 -28.53 20.32 -1.58
C VAL A 382 -28.83 19.58 -2.90
N LYS A 383 -28.61 20.24 -4.04
CA LYS A 383 -28.90 19.68 -5.39
C LYS A 383 -27.98 18.53 -5.81
N ASN A 384 -26.73 18.50 -5.32
CA ASN A 384 -25.74 17.47 -5.66
C ASN A 384 -25.04 16.97 -4.39
N PRO A 385 -25.74 16.26 -3.48
CA PRO A 385 -25.20 15.93 -2.17
C PRO A 385 -24.02 14.95 -2.22
N TYR A 386 -24.00 14.08 -3.23
CA TYR A 386 -22.97 13.05 -3.39
C TYR A 386 -21.93 13.39 -4.47
N GLY A 387 -22.08 14.54 -5.15
CA GLY A 387 -21.18 14.93 -6.25
C GLY A 387 -21.42 14.18 -7.57
N LEU A 388 -22.46 13.33 -7.65
CA LEU A 388 -22.78 12.48 -8.80
C LEU A 388 -23.44 13.21 -9.97
N LYS A 389 -24.15 14.32 -9.72
CA LYS A 389 -24.91 15.03 -10.75
C LYS A 389 -23.97 15.68 -11.79
N ALA A 390 -24.00 15.16 -13.01
CA ALA A 390 -23.26 15.66 -14.16
C ALA A 390 -23.96 15.25 -15.47
N THR A 391 -23.72 15.98 -16.56
CA THR A 391 -24.20 15.60 -17.90
C THR A 391 -23.31 14.49 -18.49
N PRO A 392 -23.79 13.70 -19.47
CA PRO A 392 -22.95 12.70 -20.15
C PRO A 392 -21.69 13.30 -20.77
N VAL A 393 -21.76 14.53 -21.28
CA VAL A 393 -20.61 15.25 -21.83
C VAL A 393 -19.58 15.53 -20.74
N GLN A 394 -20.01 15.93 -19.54
CA GLN A 394 -19.11 16.15 -18.40
C GLN A 394 -18.45 14.87 -17.93
N VAL A 395 -19.17 13.76 -17.90
CA VAL A 395 -18.61 12.44 -17.53
C VAL A 395 -17.58 12.00 -18.58
N GLY A 396 -17.91 12.08 -19.86
CA GLY A 396 -16.97 11.73 -20.94
C GLY A 396 -15.73 12.61 -20.97
N THR A 397 -15.88 13.93 -20.81
CA THR A 397 -14.74 14.86 -20.77
C THR A 397 -13.94 14.74 -19.49
N SER A 398 -14.55 14.32 -18.38
CA SER A 398 -13.85 13.95 -17.14
C SER A 398 -12.94 12.75 -17.34
N LEU A 399 -13.40 11.71 -18.04
CA LEU A 399 -12.58 10.55 -18.38
C LEU A 399 -11.42 10.96 -19.30
N LEU A 400 -11.68 11.72 -20.35
CA LEU A 400 -10.62 12.19 -21.27
C LEU A 400 -9.59 13.06 -20.54
N THR A 401 -10.03 13.95 -19.65
CA THR A 401 -9.13 14.78 -18.83
C THR A 401 -8.29 13.92 -17.89
N ALA A 402 -8.89 12.92 -17.25
CA ALA A 402 -8.17 11.99 -16.38
C ALA A 402 -7.10 11.18 -17.13
N ILE A 403 -7.41 10.68 -18.34
CA ILE A 403 -6.45 9.99 -19.19
C ILE A 403 -5.30 10.92 -19.57
N ALA A 404 -5.61 12.11 -20.11
CA ALA A 404 -4.59 13.08 -20.52
C ALA A 404 -3.67 13.48 -19.35
N LEU A 405 -4.25 13.71 -18.17
CA LEU A 405 -3.50 14.05 -16.97
C LEU A 405 -2.63 12.89 -16.49
N ALA A 406 -3.18 11.67 -16.38
CA ALA A 406 -2.41 10.50 -15.96
C ALA A 406 -1.26 10.21 -16.93
N THR A 407 -1.51 10.24 -18.23
CA THR A 407 -0.48 10.07 -19.27
C THR A 407 0.59 11.16 -19.17
N GLY A 408 0.21 12.43 -19.03
CA GLY A 408 1.17 13.54 -18.92
C GLY A 408 2.06 13.42 -17.68
N ILE A 409 1.48 13.12 -16.51
CA ILE A 409 2.26 12.94 -15.28
C ILE A 409 3.18 11.72 -15.39
N LEU A 410 2.69 10.59 -15.90
CA LEU A 410 3.49 9.38 -16.06
C LEU A 410 4.57 9.51 -17.14
N LEU A 411 4.36 10.35 -18.15
CA LEU A 411 5.41 10.69 -19.12
C LEU A 411 6.54 11.47 -18.46
N VAL A 412 6.23 12.40 -17.55
CA VAL A 412 7.27 13.07 -16.74
C VAL A 412 8.03 12.03 -15.90
N VAL A 413 7.33 11.10 -15.26
CA VAL A 413 7.96 10.00 -14.51
C VAL A 413 8.90 9.18 -15.39
N ALA A 414 8.46 8.81 -16.59
CA ALA A 414 9.26 8.05 -17.54
C ALA A 414 10.51 8.83 -18.02
N ILE A 415 10.36 10.10 -18.38
CA ILE A 415 11.48 10.94 -18.82
C ILE A 415 12.54 11.06 -17.71
N ILE A 416 12.11 11.27 -16.46
CA ILE A 416 13.05 11.33 -15.33
C ILE A 416 13.76 9.98 -15.13
N GLY A 417 13.03 8.87 -15.22
CA GLY A 417 13.60 7.53 -15.17
C GLY A 417 14.60 7.25 -16.29
N TRP A 418 14.34 7.70 -17.51
CA TRP A 418 15.21 7.45 -18.66
C TRP A 418 16.44 8.36 -18.70
N VAL A 419 16.31 9.63 -18.32
CA VAL A 419 17.39 10.61 -18.41
C VAL A 419 18.29 10.59 -17.17
N PHE A 420 17.69 10.52 -15.98
CA PHE A 420 18.42 10.63 -14.71
C PHE A 420 18.59 9.29 -14.00
N LEU A 421 18.04 8.19 -14.54
CA LEU A 421 18.12 6.85 -13.95
C LEU A 421 17.66 6.81 -12.48
N THR A 422 16.67 7.65 -12.16
CA THR A 422 16.09 7.79 -10.82
C THR A 422 14.57 7.84 -10.91
N ASP A 423 13.91 7.66 -9.77
CA ASP A 423 12.46 7.72 -9.68
C ASP A 423 12.00 8.57 -8.48
N PHE A 424 10.69 8.64 -8.30
CA PHE A 424 10.05 9.45 -7.28
C PHE A 424 9.71 8.56 -6.09
N ARG A 425 10.58 8.52 -5.09
CA ARG A 425 10.42 7.60 -3.97
C ARG A 425 10.70 8.21 -2.62
N PHE A 426 10.10 7.61 -1.61
CA PHE A 426 10.47 7.76 -0.22
C PHE A 426 10.15 6.46 0.52
N TYR A 427 11.19 5.85 1.10
CA TYR A 427 11.06 4.54 1.76
C TYR A 427 10.45 3.49 0.82
N THR A 428 9.39 2.81 1.24
CA THR A 428 8.71 1.77 0.46
C THR A 428 7.72 2.32 -0.58
N TYR A 429 7.50 3.63 -0.61
CA TYR A 429 6.55 4.25 -1.55
C TYR A 429 7.29 4.87 -2.73
N ALA A 430 7.00 4.38 -3.93
CA ALA A 430 7.60 4.89 -5.16
C ALA A 430 6.56 5.11 -6.26
N ILE A 431 6.79 6.14 -7.08
CA ILE A 431 6.09 6.39 -8.33
C ILE A 431 7.11 6.18 -9.45
N GLN A 432 6.99 5.03 -10.11
CA GLN A 432 7.84 4.60 -11.22
C GLN A 432 6.98 4.17 -12.42
N ILE A 433 7.63 4.00 -13.57
CA ILE A 433 6.96 3.58 -14.80
C ILE A 433 6.72 2.07 -14.80
N PHE A 434 5.60 1.64 -15.39
CA PHE A 434 5.24 0.22 -15.53
C PHE A 434 5.77 -0.36 -16.85
N ASN A 435 5.92 -1.69 -16.89
CA ASN A 435 6.13 -2.43 -18.14
C ASN A 435 4.80 -2.82 -18.82
N GLY A 436 4.88 -3.37 -20.04
CA GLY A 436 3.69 -3.74 -20.82
C GLY A 436 2.77 -4.76 -20.15
N HIS A 437 3.34 -5.71 -19.39
CA HIS A 437 2.56 -6.71 -18.65
C HIS A 437 1.79 -6.10 -17.49
N GLN A 438 2.44 -5.22 -16.72
CA GLN A 438 1.82 -4.45 -15.65
C GLN A 438 0.71 -3.53 -16.19
N PHE A 439 0.89 -2.92 -17.37
CA PHE A 439 -0.14 -2.13 -18.02
C PHE A 439 -1.40 -2.94 -18.36
N ILE A 440 -1.23 -4.11 -19.00
CA ILE A 440 -2.34 -5.00 -19.36
C ILE A 440 -3.07 -5.48 -18.10
N ALA A 441 -2.31 -5.85 -17.06
CA ALA A 441 -2.90 -6.20 -15.77
C ALA A 441 -3.72 -5.03 -15.21
N ALA A 442 -3.19 -3.79 -15.24
CA ALA A 442 -3.87 -2.62 -14.70
C ALA A 442 -5.25 -2.40 -15.34
N LEU A 443 -5.37 -2.60 -16.65
CA LEU A 443 -6.66 -2.50 -17.36
C LEU A 443 -7.73 -3.46 -16.80
N ARG A 444 -7.34 -4.63 -16.30
CA ARG A 444 -8.26 -5.60 -15.67
C ARG A 444 -8.71 -5.16 -14.27
N TYR A 445 -7.84 -4.49 -13.52
CA TYR A 445 -8.14 -4.01 -12.17
C TYR A 445 -8.91 -2.69 -12.15
N MET A 446 -8.72 -1.82 -13.14
CA MET A 446 -9.36 -0.49 -13.21
C MET A 446 -10.89 -0.52 -13.01
N PRO A 447 -11.67 -1.42 -13.65
CA PRO A 447 -13.13 -1.47 -13.44
C PRO A 447 -13.54 -1.79 -12.00
N ILE A 448 -12.77 -2.62 -11.31
CA ILE A 448 -13.09 -3.05 -9.95
C ILE A 448 -12.66 -1.99 -8.94
N ILE A 449 -11.45 -1.47 -9.07
CA ILE A 449 -10.94 -0.43 -8.16
C ILE A 449 -11.67 0.91 -8.36
N PHE A 450 -12.26 1.15 -9.53
CA PHE A 450 -13.18 2.26 -9.77
C PHE A 450 -14.32 2.31 -8.74
N ILE A 451 -14.85 1.15 -8.31
CA ILE A 451 -15.91 1.07 -7.31
C ILE A 451 -15.45 1.70 -5.99
N TYR A 452 -14.22 1.40 -5.56
CA TYR A 452 -13.63 2.00 -4.37
C TYR A 452 -13.45 3.51 -4.53
N TYR A 453 -12.82 3.95 -5.62
CA TYR A 453 -12.57 5.39 -5.82
C TYR A 453 -13.86 6.19 -6.00
N LEU A 454 -14.92 5.59 -6.53
CA LEU A 454 -16.26 6.18 -6.57
C LEU A 454 -16.82 6.37 -5.17
N ALA A 455 -16.82 5.32 -4.33
CA ALA A 455 -17.29 5.40 -2.95
C ALA A 455 -16.46 6.40 -2.11
N ALA A 456 -15.14 6.36 -2.25
CA ALA A 456 -14.22 7.29 -1.60
C ALA A 456 -14.49 8.74 -2.01
N ALA A 457 -14.67 9.02 -3.30
CA ALA A 457 -14.96 10.37 -3.78
C ALA A 457 -16.33 10.88 -3.31
N ILE A 458 -17.36 10.02 -3.28
CA ILE A 458 -18.67 10.33 -2.69
C ILE A 458 -18.51 10.72 -1.23
N ASN A 459 -17.75 9.95 -0.45
CA ASN A 459 -17.50 10.21 0.97
C ASN A 459 -16.76 11.53 1.20
N VAL A 460 -15.65 11.72 0.49
CA VAL A 460 -14.84 12.95 0.57
C VAL A 460 -15.69 14.15 0.16
N TYR A 461 -16.44 14.07 -0.94
CA TYR A 461 -17.30 15.15 -1.40
C TYR A 461 -18.39 15.49 -0.39
N ALA A 462 -19.15 14.48 0.08
CA ALA A 462 -20.23 14.67 1.03
C ALA A 462 -19.77 15.34 2.33
N ASN A 463 -18.55 15.02 2.77
CA ASN A 463 -18.01 15.52 4.03
C ASN A 463 -17.24 16.84 3.93
N THR A 464 -16.68 17.18 2.76
CA THR A 464 -15.74 18.30 2.62
C THR A 464 -16.17 19.39 1.64
N ARG A 465 -17.28 19.21 0.90
CA ARG A 465 -17.75 20.17 -0.12
C ARG A 465 -17.96 21.60 0.40
N THR A 466 -18.30 21.77 1.67
CA THR A 466 -18.50 23.09 2.31
C THR A 466 -17.27 23.62 3.02
N MET A 467 -16.16 22.87 3.05
CA MET A 467 -14.94 23.23 3.76
C MET A 467 -13.88 23.77 2.79
N LYS A 468 -13.12 24.77 3.22
CA LYS A 468 -12.06 25.43 2.43
C LYS A 468 -10.68 25.26 3.09
N GLY A 469 -9.62 25.42 2.28
CA GLY A 469 -8.23 25.42 2.74
C GLY A 469 -7.67 24.05 3.15
N TRP A 470 -6.45 24.05 3.69
CA TRP A 470 -5.67 22.85 4.02
C TRP A 470 -6.30 21.96 5.10
N LYS A 471 -7.06 22.53 6.05
CA LYS A 471 -7.77 21.74 7.08
C LYS A 471 -8.76 20.75 6.45
N ALA A 472 -9.37 21.15 5.34
CA ALA A 472 -10.30 20.32 4.61
C ALA A 472 -9.59 19.23 3.78
N ASP A 473 -8.37 19.50 3.31
CA ASP A 473 -7.49 18.50 2.69
C ASP A 473 -7.05 17.45 3.73
N LEU A 474 -6.67 17.87 4.93
CA LEU A 474 -6.34 16.95 6.03
C LEU A 474 -7.54 16.10 6.44
N PHE A 475 -8.72 16.70 6.56
CA PHE A 475 -9.93 15.94 6.88
C PHE A 475 -10.29 14.96 5.75
N ALA A 476 -10.13 15.35 4.48
CA ALA A 476 -10.30 14.43 3.35
C ALA A 476 -9.33 13.24 3.45
N ALA A 477 -8.04 13.49 3.69
CA ALA A 477 -7.05 12.45 3.88
C ALA A 477 -7.44 11.50 5.03
N PHE A 478 -7.80 12.06 6.19
CA PHE A 478 -8.22 11.28 7.36
C PHE A 478 -9.46 10.41 7.09
N LEU A 479 -10.42 10.88 6.30
CA LEU A 479 -11.61 10.09 5.95
C LEU A 479 -11.27 8.79 5.21
N LEU A 480 -10.13 8.71 4.53
CA LEU A 480 -9.68 7.50 3.84
C LEU A 480 -8.58 6.74 4.60
N THR A 481 -7.71 7.44 5.34
CA THR A 481 -6.55 6.82 6.02
C THR A 481 -6.79 6.51 7.50
N GLY A 482 -7.79 7.12 8.14
CA GLY A 482 -8.05 7.04 9.58
C GLY A 482 -8.03 5.60 10.14
N PRO A 483 -8.79 4.65 9.56
CA PRO A 483 -8.78 3.25 10.00
C PRO A 483 -7.38 2.63 10.00
N ILE A 484 -6.59 2.91 8.96
CA ILE A 484 -5.25 2.36 8.77
C ILE A 484 -4.26 3.02 9.73
N LEU A 485 -4.39 4.33 9.98
CA LEU A 485 -3.57 5.05 10.95
C LEU A 485 -3.77 4.52 12.37
N VAL A 486 -5.03 4.27 12.77
CA VAL A 486 -5.36 3.67 14.07
C VAL A 486 -4.76 2.27 14.16
N PHE A 487 -4.92 1.45 13.12
CA PHE A 487 -4.33 0.12 13.04
C PHE A 487 -2.81 0.15 13.20
N LEU A 488 -2.09 0.90 12.37
CA LEU A 488 -0.62 0.92 12.36
C LEU A 488 -0.08 1.44 13.69
N THR A 489 -0.71 2.48 14.25
CA THR A 489 -0.33 3.02 15.56
C THR A 489 -0.48 1.96 16.64
N TYR A 490 -1.62 1.27 16.68
CA TYR A 490 -1.88 0.24 17.68
C TYR A 490 -0.97 -0.98 17.51
N GLN A 491 -0.88 -1.52 16.29
CA GLN A 491 -0.06 -2.69 15.92
C GLN A 491 1.39 -2.53 16.38
N TYR A 492 2.03 -1.43 15.98
CA TYR A 492 3.46 -1.22 16.24
C TYR A 492 3.74 -0.66 17.65
N SER A 493 2.80 0.06 18.27
CA SER A 493 2.95 0.46 19.68
C SER A 493 2.92 -0.76 20.60
N VAL A 494 2.02 -1.71 20.36
CA VAL A 494 1.98 -2.96 21.13
C VAL A 494 3.26 -3.76 20.87
N LEU A 495 3.65 -3.96 19.61
CA LEU A 495 4.89 -4.68 19.24
C LEU A 495 6.13 -4.14 19.97
N ARG A 496 6.32 -2.82 19.96
CA ARG A 496 7.48 -2.18 20.59
C ARG A 496 7.47 -2.32 22.12
N ASN A 497 6.29 -2.32 22.73
CA ASN A 497 6.17 -2.36 24.20
C ASN A 497 6.19 -3.78 24.78
N THR A 498 5.74 -4.79 24.03
CA THR A 498 5.57 -6.16 24.53
C THR A 498 6.45 -7.19 23.83
N GLY A 499 7.06 -6.85 22.69
CA GLY A 499 7.72 -7.81 21.81
C GLY A 499 6.75 -8.66 20.97
N VAL A 500 5.43 -8.42 21.03
CA VAL A 500 4.43 -9.17 20.24
C VAL A 500 3.42 -8.17 19.69
N ALA A 501 3.20 -8.15 18.37
CA ALA A 501 2.27 -7.18 17.78
C ALA A 501 0.82 -7.44 18.22
N ALA A 502 -0.04 -6.42 18.10
CA ALA A 502 -1.46 -6.56 18.43
C ALA A 502 -2.19 -7.60 17.55
N TYR A 503 -1.76 -7.72 16.29
CA TYR A 503 -2.19 -8.71 15.31
C TYR A 503 -0.96 -9.44 14.79
N PRO A 504 -0.42 -10.40 15.54
CA PRO A 504 0.87 -11.00 15.27
C PRO A 504 0.86 -11.95 14.04
N SER A 505 -0.32 -12.42 13.62
CA SER A 505 -0.49 -13.18 12.37
C SER A 505 -0.65 -12.31 11.11
N PHE A 506 -0.75 -10.99 11.26
CA PHE A 506 -1.05 -10.06 10.16
C PHE A 506 0.23 -9.43 9.59
N SER A 507 1.07 -10.24 8.94
CA SER A 507 2.41 -9.85 8.49
C SER A 507 2.42 -9.03 7.20
N LEU A 508 2.21 -9.66 6.04
CA LEU A 508 2.27 -8.99 4.72
C LEU A 508 1.25 -7.86 4.63
N SER A 509 0.02 -8.14 5.06
CA SER A 509 -1.08 -7.17 5.01
C SER A 509 -0.81 -5.93 5.88
N ALA A 510 -0.07 -6.04 7.00
CA ALA A 510 0.35 -4.87 7.79
C ALA A 510 1.37 -4.01 7.04
N ILE A 511 2.29 -4.62 6.28
CA ILE A 511 3.26 -3.89 5.46
C ILE A 511 2.54 -3.14 4.34
N LEU A 512 1.60 -3.80 3.65
CA LEU A 512 0.79 -3.16 2.60
C LEU A 512 0.04 -1.92 3.12
N CYS A 513 -0.43 -1.97 4.38
CA CYS A 513 -1.10 -0.83 5.03
C CYS A 513 -0.21 0.42 5.13
N VAL A 514 1.12 0.28 5.28
CA VAL A 514 2.05 1.42 5.31
C VAL A 514 2.02 2.19 3.99
N GLY A 515 2.08 1.46 2.86
CA GLY A 515 2.03 2.06 1.51
C GLY A 515 0.67 2.67 1.14
N LEU A 516 -0.42 2.21 1.78
CA LEU A 516 -1.76 2.77 1.57
C LEU A 516 -1.91 4.18 2.15
N ILE A 517 -1.20 4.54 3.22
CA ILE A 517 -1.31 5.88 3.84
C ILE A 517 -1.02 7.02 2.86
N PRO A 518 0.18 7.11 2.25
CA PRO A 518 0.47 8.19 1.30
C PRO A 518 -0.45 8.14 0.08
N THR A 519 -0.73 6.94 -0.44
CA THR A 519 -1.63 6.72 -1.59
C THR A 519 -3.01 7.31 -1.36
N LEU A 520 -3.66 6.93 -0.26
CA LEU A 520 -5.04 7.33 0.04
C LEU A 520 -5.12 8.79 0.49
N ALA A 521 -4.10 9.30 1.19
CA ALA A 521 -4.03 10.71 1.53
C ALA A 521 -4.00 11.58 0.27
N VAL A 522 -3.13 11.28 -0.69
CA VAL A 522 -3.03 12.01 -1.95
C VAL A 522 -4.31 11.86 -2.77
N ALA A 523 -4.86 10.64 -2.87
CA ALA A 523 -6.13 10.38 -3.55
C ALA A 523 -7.27 11.22 -2.98
N ALA A 524 -7.40 11.31 -1.65
CA ALA A 524 -8.44 12.11 -1.01
C ALA A 524 -8.31 13.61 -1.30
N ILE A 525 -7.08 14.14 -1.31
CA ILE A 525 -6.82 15.55 -1.63
C ILE A 525 -7.18 15.84 -3.09
N ILE A 526 -6.84 14.93 -4.01
CA ILE A 526 -7.24 15.03 -5.42
C ILE A 526 -8.78 15.01 -5.55
N MET A 527 -9.44 14.03 -4.92
CA MET A 527 -10.90 13.93 -4.89
C MET A 527 -11.55 15.22 -4.45
N ARG A 528 -11.09 15.77 -3.33
CA ARG A 528 -11.61 17.02 -2.79
C ARG A 528 -11.39 18.17 -3.78
N ARG A 529 -10.13 18.44 -4.16
CA ARG A 529 -9.77 19.64 -4.91
C ARG A 529 -10.31 19.64 -6.33
N PHE A 530 -10.31 18.49 -7.01
CA PHE A 530 -10.88 18.38 -8.36
C PHE A 530 -12.40 18.55 -8.29
N SER A 531 -13.07 17.87 -7.37
CA SER A 531 -14.53 17.98 -7.25
C SER A 531 -15.00 19.37 -6.85
N GLN A 532 -14.21 20.10 -6.06
CA GLN A 532 -14.47 21.51 -5.78
C GLN A 532 -14.31 22.42 -7.01
N LYS A 533 -13.40 22.08 -7.93
CA LYS A 533 -13.23 22.84 -9.18
C LYS A 533 -14.30 22.51 -10.22
N THR A 534 -14.72 21.26 -10.35
CA THR A 534 -15.65 20.78 -11.39
C THR A 534 -17.12 20.78 -10.95
N GLY A 535 -17.39 20.82 -9.64
CA GLY A 535 -18.72 20.69 -9.06
C GLY A 535 -19.27 19.25 -9.07
N ASN A 536 -18.44 18.26 -9.39
CA ASN A 536 -18.79 16.84 -9.45
C ASN A 536 -17.55 15.94 -9.28
N ILE A 537 -17.74 14.66 -8.96
CA ILE A 537 -16.62 13.77 -8.60
C ILE A 537 -15.89 13.12 -9.78
N TRP A 538 -16.47 13.15 -10.98
CA TRP A 538 -16.10 12.22 -12.06
C TRP A 538 -14.64 12.31 -12.48
N THR A 539 -14.09 13.52 -12.64
CA THR A 539 -12.67 13.65 -13.03
C THR A 539 -11.73 13.06 -11.99
N SER A 540 -12.02 13.28 -10.69
CA SER A 540 -11.19 12.68 -9.63
C SER A 540 -11.31 11.17 -9.53
N VAL A 541 -12.51 10.62 -9.75
CA VAL A 541 -12.73 9.17 -9.71
C VAL A 541 -11.94 8.50 -10.83
N PHE A 542 -12.07 8.99 -12.07
CA PHE A 542 -11.34 8.44 -13.21
C PHE A 542 -9.84 8.60 -13.05
N PHE A 543 -9.37 9.80 -12.65
CA PHE A 543 -7.94 10.05 -12.49
C PHE A 543 -7.34 9.15 -11.39
N SER A 544 -7.98 9.07 -10.22
CA SER A 544 -7.50 8.23 -9.11
C SER A 544 -7.49 6.76 -9.51
N THR A 545 -8.53 6.30 -10.23
CA THR A 545 -8.61 4.92 -10.74
C THR A 545 -7.45 4.61 -11.68
N ILE A 546 -7.19 5.45 -12.68
CA ILE A 546 -6.15 5.20 -13.67
C ILE A 546 -4.77 5.32 -13.02
N PHE A 547 -4.50 6.47 -12.39
CA PHE A 547 -3.17 6.79 -11.87
C PHE A 547 -2.73 5.84 -10.77
N PHE A 548 -3.56 5.65 -9.73
CA PHE A 548 -3.14 4.82 -8.60
C PHE A 548 -3.08 3.33 -8.93
N THR A 549 -3.89 2.83 -9.87
CA THR A 549 -3.77 1.43 -10.33
C THR A 549 -2.46 1.20 -11.07
N LEU A 550 -2.08 2.13 -11.95
CA LEU A 550 -0.84 2.02 -12.72
C LEU A 550 0.38 2.07 -11.81
N ILE A 551 0.48 3.03 -10.89
CA ILE A 551 1.63 3.10 -9.99
C ILE A 551 1.66 1.93 -9.01
N THR A 552 0.51 1.42 -8.56
CA THR A 552 0.49 0.25 -7.65
C THR A 552 1.03 -0.98 -8.36
N LEU A 553 0.60 -1.23 -9.60
CA LEU A 553 1.11 -2.38 -10.36
C LEU A 553 2.55 -2.20 -10.84
N ALA A 554 3.01 -0.97 -11.09
CA ALA A 554 4.42 -0.72 -11.38
C ALA A 554 5.33 -1.20 -10.23
N ASN A 555 4.85 -1.13 -8.99
CA ASN A 555 5.54 -1.55 -7.78
C ASN A 555 5.18 -2.98 -7.30
N THR A 556 4.41 -3.74 -8.08
CA THR A 556 3.93 -5.07 -7.68
C THR A 556 4.37 -6.12 -8.69
N VAL A 557 4.78 -7.29 -8.18
CA VAL A 557 5.05 -8.46 -9.01
C VAL A 557 3.77 -8.90 -9.71
N VAL A 558 3.86 -9.13 -11.02
CA VAL A 558 2.76 -9.62 -11.86
C VAL A 558 3.15 -10.99 -12.40
N TYR A 559 2.38 -12.02 -12.04
CA TYR A 559 2.58 -13.37 -12.53
C TYR A 559 2.16 -13.49 -13.98
N LEU A 560 3.06 -14.04 -14.79
CA LEU A 560 2.81 -14.33 -16.19
C LEU A 560 2.68 -15.83 -16.37
N LEU A 561 1.67 -16.24 -17.11
CA LEU A 561 1.69 -17.57 -17.71
C LEU A 561 2.71 -17.51 -18.84
N THR A 562 3.89 -18.09 -18.63
CA THR A 562 4.71 -18.55 -19.74
C THR A 562 4.00 -19.77 -20.33
N ILE A 563 3.40 -19.61 -21.50
CA ILE A 563 3.22 -20.74 -22.39
C ILE A 563 4.64 -21.05 -22.88
N VAL A 564 5.28 -22.04 -22.25
CA VAL A 564 6.55 -22.62 -22.75
C VAL A 564 6.24 -23.49 -23.95
#